data_AF-A0A199V4X4-F1
#
_entry.id   AF-A0A199V4X4-F1
#
_cell.length_a   1.000
_cell.length_b   1.000
_cell.length_c   1.000
_cell.angle_alpha   90.00
_cell.angle_beta   90.00
_cell.angle_gamma   90.00
#
_symmetry.space_group_name_H-M   'P 1'
#
loop_
_entity.id
_entity.type
_entity.pdbx_description
1 polymer ?
#
loop_
_entity_poly.entity_id
_entity_poly.type
_entity_poly.pdbx_seq_one_letter_code
_entity_poly.pdbx_strand_id
1 'polypeptide(L)'
;MSIYFPYSEKEKRLTSLHGSIEKLLYDPEQNDVHIGWLDDRSKPIIFSMARLDRVKNITGLVELYGKCAKLRETVNLVVVAGYHDVKKSKDREEIQEIEKMHELIKTYDLFGQFRWISAQTNKARNGELYRYIADTRGAFVQPALYEAFGLTVVEAMTCGLPTFATCHGGPAEIIEHGVSGFHIDPYHPDQAAALMVEFFEQSKKDPSNWIKISEGGLKRIYERYTWKIYSERLMTLAGVYGFWKFVSKLERRETRRYLEMFYILKFRELVKSVPLAVDDAH
;
A
#
# COMPACT_ATOMS: atom_id res chain seq x y z
N MET A 1 7.13 -13.17 -13.86
CA MET A 1 5.88 -12.66 -13.28
C MET A 1 5.18 -13.83 -12.61
N SER A 2 5.25 -14.03 -11.29
CA SER A 2 4.52 -15.17 -10.67
C SER A 2 4.15 -15.04 -9.20
N ILE A 3 4.35 -13.89 -8.55
CA ILE A 3 4.02 -13.73 -7.11
C ILE A 3 2.59 -13.23 -6.91
N TYR A 4 2.20 -12.20 -7.67
CA TYR A 4 0.86 -11.62 -7.64
C TYR A 4 0.08 -12.10 -8.86
N PHE A 5 -1.10 -12.63 -8.58
CA PHE A 5 -2.04 -13.18 -9.55
C PHE A 5 -3.44 -13.22 -8.89
N PRO A 6 -4.53 -13.32 -9.67
CA PRO A 6 -5.90 -13.27 -9.17
C PRO A 6 -6.20 -14.30 -8.09
N TYR A 7 -7.01 -13.93 -7.10
CA TYR A 7 -7.44 -14.86 -6.03
C TYR A 7 -8.24 -16.09 -6.53
N SER A 8 -8.80 -15.99 -7.74
CA SER A 8 -9.59 -17.02 -8.43
C SER A 8 -8.75 -18.14 -9.04
N GLU A 9 -7.46 -17.95 -9.28
CA GLU A 9 -6.54 -18.97 -9.81
C GLU A 9 -6.12 -19.93 -8.68
N LYS A 10 -7.03 -20.83 -8.29
CA LYS A 10 -6.89 -21.71 -7.11
C LYS A 10 -5.72 -22.70 -7.23
N GLU A 11 -5.40 -23.13 -8.45
CA GLU A 11 -4.31 -24.06 -8.76
C GLU A 11 -2.91 -23.48 -8.52
N LYS A 12 -2.77 -22.15 -8.50
CA LYS A 12 -1.48 -21.48 -8.22
C LYS A 12 -1.31 -21.08 -6.76
N ARG A 13 -2.33 -21.29 -5.90
CA ARG A 13 -2.34 -20.83 -4.51
C ARG A 13 -1.29 -21.55 -3.67
N LEU A 14 -0.64 -20.80 -2.79
CA LEU A 14 0.35 -21.33 -1.85
C LEU A 14 -0.35 -21.80 -0.57
N THR A 15 -1.22 -22.81 -0.67
CA THR A 15 -2.08 -23.28 0.43
C THR A 15 -1.29 -23.76 1.65
N SER A 16 -0.05 -24.23 1.46
CA SER A 16 0.85 -24.57 2.57
C SER A 16 1.17 -23.40 3.50
N LEU A 17 1.00 -22.15 3.04
CA LEU A 17 1.19 -20.95 3.86
C LEU A 17 -0.05 -20.55 4.66
N HIS A 18 -1.23 -21.13 4.40
CA HIS A 18 -2.50 -20.70 5.02
C HIS A 18 -2.46 -20.80 6.53
N GLY A 19 -1.94 -21.88 7.12
CA GLY A 19 -1.81 -21.99 8.57
C GLY A 19 -0.93 -20.89 9.18
N SER A 20 0.13 -20.47 8.47
CA SER A 20 0.98 -19.36 8.92
C SER A 20 0.30 -17.99 8.80
N ILE A 21 -0.53 -17.80 7.76
CA ILE A 21 -1.31 -16.58 7.54
C ILE A 21 -2.44 -16.48 8.58
N GLU A 22 -3.11 -17.60 8.87
CA GLU A 22 -4.13 -17.69 9.91
C GLU A 22 -3.57 -17.37 11.28
N LYS A 23 -2.38 -17.91 11.61
CA LYS A 23 -1.68 -17.54 12.83
C LYS A 23 -1.36 -16.04 12.85
N LEU A 24 -0.84 -15.51 11.74
CA LEU A 24 -0.51 -14.08 11.64
C LEU A 24 -1.73 -13.17 11.86
N LEU A 25 -2.89 -13.54 11.33
CA LEU A 25 -4.12 -12.75 11.39
C LEU A 25 -4.91 -12.94 12.70
N TYR A 26 -4.97 -14.15 13.24
CA TYR A 26 -5.97 -14.53 14.24
C TYR A 26 -5.42 -15.11 15.54
N ASP A 27 -4.10 -15.25 15.70
CA ASP A 27 -3.50 -15.69 16.95
C ASP A 27 -3.68 -14.61 18.04
N PRO A 28 -4.38 -14.86 19.16
CA PRO A 28 -4.63 -13.85 20.18
C PRO A 28 -3.38 -13.42 20.95
N GLU A 29 -2.27 -14.17 20.84
CA GLU A 29 -1.02 -13.84 21.52
C GLU A 29 -0.45 -12.49 21.02
N GLN A 30 -0.01 -11.64 21.95
CA GLN A 30 0.65 -10.37 21.64
C GLN A 30 2.15 -10.61 21.57
N ASN A 31 2.81 -10.24 20.47
CA ASN A 31 4.25 -10.42 20.34
C ASN A 31 4.87 -9.37 19.41
N ASP A 32 6.16 -9.55 19.13
CA ASP A 32 6.94 -8.67 18.26
C ASP A 32 6.48 -8.66 16.79
N VAL A 33 5.69 -9.66 16.38
CA VAL A 33 5.21 -9.83 15.00
C VAL A 33 3.82 -9.26 14.81
N HIS A 34 2.92 -9.40 15.80
CA HIS A 34 1.57 -8.85 15.75
C HIS A 34 1.05 -8.33 17.10
N ILE A 35 0.32 -7.22 17.04
CA ILE A 35 -0.46 -6.63 18.13
C ILE A 35 -1.96 -6.61 17.79
N GLY A 36 -2.82 -6.71 18.79
CA GLY A 36 -4.28 -6.77 18.62
C GLY A 36 -4.78 -8.19 18.34
N TRP A 37 -6.09 -8.39 18.19
CA TRP A 37 -6.70 -9.67 17.76
C TRP A 37 -8.07 -9.39 17.16
N LEU A 38 -8.62 -10.38 16.46
CA LEU A 38 -9.93 -10.30 15.80
C LEU A 38 -10.88 -11.32 16.43
N ASP A 39 -11.95 -10.84 17.07
CA ASP A 39 -12.96 -11.69 17.73
C ASP A 39 -13.86 -12.38 16.71
N ASP A 40 -14.34 -11.63 15.71
CA ASP A 40 -15.26 -12.13 14.69
C ASP A 40 -14.53 -12.39 13.37
N ARG A 41 -14.17 -13.66 13.15
CA ARG A 41 -13.51 -14.11 11.90
C ARG A 41 -14.44 -14.12 10.68
N SER A 42 -15.75 -13.98 10.86
CA SER A 42 -16.71 -13.98 9.76
C SER A 42 -16.79 -12.63 9.05
N LYS A 43 -16.34 -11.56 9.71
CA LYS A 43 -16.28 -10.22 9.13
C LYS A 43 -15.22 -10.14 8.03
N PRO A 44 -15.51 -9.44 6.91
CA PRO A 44 -14.50 -9.07 5.94
C PRO A 44 -13.37 -8.25 6.58
N ILE A 45 -12.20 -8.28 5.95
CA ILE A 45 -11.03 -7.55 6.40
C ILE A 45 -10.76 -6.34 5.49
N ILE A 46 -10.70 -5.14 6.07
CA ILE A 46 -9.95 -4.03 5.48
C ILE A 46 -8.47 -4.28 5.74
N PHE A 47 -7.69 -4.35 4.67
CA PHE A 47 -6.26 -4.60 4.72
C PHE A 47 -5.48 -3.39 4.21
N SER A 48 -4.45 -2.99 4.93
CA SER A 48 -3.47 -2.01 4.45
C SER A 48 -2.05 -2.50 4.72
N MET A 49 -1.14 -2.26 3.77
CA MET A 49 0.26 -2.63 3.92
C MET A 49 1.13 -1.52 3.33
N ALA A 50 1.99 -0.94 4.17
CA ALA A 50 2.94 0.10 3.77
C ALA A 50 4.07 0.21 4.79
N ARG A 51 5.06 1.06 4.50
CA ARG A 51 5.96 1.56 5.56
C ARG A 51 5.17 2.43 6.53
N LEU A 52 5.64 2.52 7.76
CA LEU A 52 5.06 3.37 8.77
C LEU A 52 5.80 4.72 8.77
N ASP A 53 5.29 5.66 7.98
CA ASP A 53 5.79 7.03 7.88
C ASP A 53 4.59 8.00 7.77
N ARG A 54 4.83 9.29 8.01
CA ARG A 54 3.77 10.31 8.07
C ARG A 54 3.01 10.45 6.76
N VAL A 55 3.70 10.27 5.62
CA VAL A 55 3.09 10.42 4.30
C VAL A 55 2.19 9.22 3.99
N LYS A 56 2.58 8.01 4.39
CA LYS A 56 1.75 6.80 4.22
C LYS A 56 0.48 6.82 5.05
N ASN A 57 0.46 7.56 6.17
CA ASN A 57 -0.75 7.89 6.93
C ASN A 57 -1.56 6.65 7.37
N ILE A 58 -0.86 5.58 7.75
CA ILE A 58 -1.50 4.36 8.26
C ILE A 58 -2.22 4.66 9.60
N THR A 59 -1.63 5.51 10.44
CA THR A 59 -2.29 5.95 11.68
C THR A 59 -3.58 6.72 11.41
N GLY A 60 -3.65 7.51 10.32
CA GLY A 60 -4.88 8.18 9.91
C GLY A 60 -6.01 7.22 9.52
N LEU A 61 -5.69 6.09 8.88
CA LEU A 61 -6.66 5.03 8.61
C LEU A 61 -7.16 4.37 9.91
N VAL A 62 -6.26 4.13 10.86
CA VAL A 62 -6.62 3.55 12.17
C VAL A 62 -7.52 4.51 12.96
N GLU A 63 -7.22 5.81 12.95
CA GLU A 63 -8.05 6.84 13.57
C GLU A 63 -9.44 6.92 12.93
N LEU A 64 -9.51 6.95 11.60
CA LEU A 64 -10.76 6.92 10.83
C LEU A 64 -11.61 5.70 11.22
N TYR A 65 -10.99 4.52 11.25
CA TYR A 65 -11.67 3.28 11.62
C TYR A 65 -12.17 3.32 13.06
N GLY A 66 -11.34 3.79 13.99
CA GLY A 66 -11.70 3.93 15.41
C GLY A 66 -12.90 4.85 15.65
N LYS A 67 -12.98 5.96 14.90
CA LYS A 67 -14.10 6.92 14.98
C LYS A 67 -15.40 6.39 14.38
N CYS A 68 -15.34 5.55 13.35
CA CYS A 68 -16.52 5.07 12.64
C CYS A 68 -17.08 3.76 13.22
N ALA A 69 -17.97 3.85 14.21
CA ALA A 69 -18.61 2.68 14.82
C ALA A 69 -19.29 1.75 13.79
N LYS A 70 -19.92 2.31 12.77
CA LYS A 70 -20.58 1.53 11.71
C LYS A 70 -19.61 0.70 10.88
N LEU A 71 -18.43 1.25 10.60
CA LEU A 71 -17.38 0.52 9.87
C LEU A 71 -16.84 -0.62 10.74
N ARG A 72 -16.59 -0.36 12.03
CA ARG A 72 -16.17 -1.35 13.04
C ARG A 72 -17.14 -2.53 13.22
N GLU A 73 -18.44 -2.25 13.17
CA GLU A 73 -19.47 -3.28 13.20
C GLU A 73 -19.44 -4.18 11.95
N THR A 74 -19.04 -3.62 10.80
CA THR A 74 -19.15 -4.27 9.50
C THR A 74 -17.91 -5.08 9.12
N VAL A 75 -16.71 -4.59 9.45
CA VAL A 75 -15.43 -5.17 9.02
C VAL A 75 -14.36 -5.13 10.11
N ASN A 76 -13.38 -6.03 10.03
CA ASN A 76 -12.15 -5.98 10.81
C ASN A 76 -11.09 -5.12 10.10
N LEU A 77 -10.18 -4.50 10.87
CA LEU A 77 -9.05 -3.77 10.32
C LEU A 77 -7.72 -4.51 10.56
N VAL A 78 -6.99 -4.77 9.49
CA VAL A 78 -5.64 -5.33 9.54
C VAL A 78 -4.66 -4.38 8.86
N VAL A 79 -3.64 -3.93 9.59
CA VAL A 79 -2.57 -3.07 9.07
C VAL A 79 -1.23 -3.76 9.19
N VAL A 80 -0.46 -3.80 8.10
CA VAL A 80 0.92 -4.28 8.07
C VAL A 80 1.85 -3.08 7.90
N ALA A 81 2.49 -2.63 8.97
CA ALA A 81 3.33 -1.43 8.92
C ALA A 81 4.36 -1.38 10.06
N GLY A 82 5.61 -1.05 9.72
CA GLY A 82 6.67 -0.71 10.67
C GLY A 82 6.96 -1.77 11.75
N TYR A 83 7.59 -1.31 12.85
CA TYR A 83 7.77 -2.07 14.09
C TYR A 83 6.75 -1.66 15.14
N HIS A 84 6.63 -2.45 16.21
CA HIS A 84 5.74 -2.13 17.32
C HIS A 84 6.41 -1.36 18.47
N ASP A 85 7.74 -1.47 18.58
CA ASP A 85 8.52 -0.83 19.64
C ASP A 85 9.40 0.27 19.03
N VAL A 86 9.29 1.47 19.59
CA VAL A 86 10.12 2.64 19.23
C VAL A 86 11.61 2.33 19.29
N LYS A 87 12.05 1.45 20.20
CA LYS A 87 13.47 1.08 20.37
C LYS A 87 14.04 0.31 19.18
N LYS A 88 13.18 -0.29 18.35
CA LYS A 88 13.58 -1.04 17.16
C LYS A 88 13.76 -0.15 15.94
N SER A 89 13.25 1.08 15.98
CA SER A 89 13.43 2.04 14.89
C SER A 89 14.51 3.05 15.20
N LYS A 90 15.26 3.44 14.16
CA LYS A 90 16.18 4.60 14.17
C LYS A 90 15.61 5.78 13.37
N ASP A 91 14.44 5.60 12.74
CA ASP A 91 13.78 6.61 11.92
C ASP A 91 12.83 7.44 12.78
N ARG A 92 12.97 8.76 12.71
CA ARG A 92 12.21 9.68 13.57
C ARG A 92 10.72 9.70 13.23
N GLU A 93 10.36 9.57 11.95
CA GLU A 93 8.95 9.56 11.54
C GLU A 93 8.29 8.24 11.98
N GLU A 94 8.96 7.11 11.78
CA GLU A 94 8.46 5.81 12.22
C GLU A 94 8.27 5.77 13.74
N ILE A 95 9.22 6.28 14.53
CA ILE A 95 9.08 6.35 16.00
C ILE A 95 7.81 7.13 16.40
N GLN A 96 7.58 8.31 15.82
CA GLN A 96 6.39 9.13 16.12
C GLN A 96 5.09 8.42 15.71
N GLU A 97 5.08 7.74 14.56
CA GLU A 97 3.91 7.00 14.09
C GLU A 97 3.66 5.74 14.93
N ILE A 98 4.68 5.10 15.50
CA ILE A 98 4.55 4.00 16.47
C ILE A 98 3.85 4.50 17.74
N GLU A 99 4.31 5.62 18.31
CA GLU A 99 3.71 6.21 19.51
C GLU A 99 2.24 6.56 19.27
N LYS A 100 1.95 7.21 18.14
CA LYS A 100 0.58 7.54 17.73
C LYS A 100 -0.28 6.30 17.53
N MET A 101 0.26 5.23 16.94
CA MET A 101 -0.47 3.97 16.76
C MET A 101 -0.93 3.39 18.11
N HIS A 102 -0.03 3.34 19.10
CA HIS A 102 -0.37 2.87 20.46
C HIS A 102 -1.41 3.75 21.14
N GLU A 103 -1.29 5.08 21.00
CA GLU A 103 -2.28 6.02 21.53
C GLU A 103 -3.67 5.78 20.92
N LEU A 104 -3.77 5.60 19.60
CA LEU A 104 -5.03 5.34 18.90
C LEU A 104 -5.66 4.01 19.32
N ILE A 105 -4.87 2.94 19.44
CA ILE A 105 -5.35 1.62 19.90
C ILE A 105 -6.01 1.75 21.28
N LYS A 106 -5.36 2.47 22.21
CA LYS A 106 -5.88 2.70 23.55
C LYS A 106 -7.10 3.62 23.56
N THR A 107 -7.07 4.70 22.78
CA THR A 107 -8.12 5.72 22.76
C THR A 107 -9.44 5.18 22.23
N TYR A 108 -9.40 4.35 21.19
CA TYR A 108 -10.61 3.81 20.54
C TYR A 108 -10.97 2.39 20.98
N ASP A 109 -10.22 1.81 21.92
CA ASP A 109 -10.35 0.42 22.38
C ASP A 109 -10.53 -0.56 21.21
N LEU A 110 -9.47 -0.69 20.41
CA LEU A 110 -9.53 -1.39 19.12
C LEU A 110 -9.37 -2.91 19.21
N PHE A 111 -9.04 -3.45 20.39
CA PHE A 111 -8.88 -4.88 20.58
C PHE A 111 -10.17 -5.65 20.22
N GLY A 112 -10.02 -6.83 19.62
CA GLY A 112 -11.14 -7.63 19.09
C GLY A 112 -11.58 -7.26 17.66
N GLN A 113 -11.17 -6.10 17.14
CA GLN A 113 -11.57 -5.60 15.81
C GLN A 113 -10.38 -5.17 14.94
N PHE A 114 -9.19 -5.08 15.55
CA PHE A 114 -7.98 -4.56 14.94
C PHE A 114 -6.78 -5.49 15.11
N ARG A 115 -5.97 -5.57 14.06
CA ARG A 115 -4.72 -6.32 14.03
C ARG A 115 -3.62 -5.48 13.39
N TRP A 116 -2.59 -5.16 14.16
CA TRP A 116 -1.36 -4.54 13.67
C TRP A 116 -0.28 -5.60 13.51
N ILE A 117 0.27 -5.72 12.32
CA ILE A 117 1.31 -6.67 11.97
C ILE A 117 2.57 -5.89 11.59
N SER A 118 3.71 -6.33 12.09
CA SER A 118 5.03 -5.78 11.75
C SER A 118 5.36 -5.96 10.26
N ALA A 119 6.30 -5.16 9.75
CA ALA A 119 6.69 -5.17 8.34
C ALA A 119 6.99 -6.59 7.80
N GLN A 120 6.39 -6.93 6.66
CA GLN A 120 6.49 -8.26 6.05
C GLN A 120 7.42 -8.25 4.82
N THR A 121 8.52 -9.00 4.88
CA THR A 121 9.54 -9.03 3.82
C THR A 121 9.38 -10.17 2.82
N ASN A 122 8.63 -11.24 3.18
CA ASN A 122 8.43 -12.39 2.32
C ASN A 122 7.34 -12.11 1.26
N LYS A 123 7.77 -11.77 0.04
CA LYS A 123 6.87 -11.44 -1.07
C LYS A 123 5.90 -12.57 -1.45
N ALA A 124 6.31 -13.84 -1.35
CA ALA A 124 5.45 -14.97 -1.67
C ALA A 124 4.28 -15.08 -0.66
N ARG A 125 4.60 -14.93 0.64
CA ARG A 125 3.58 -14.84 1.69
C ARG A 125 2.70 -13.61 1.53
N ASN A 126 3.26 -12.45 1.17
CA ASN A 126 2.48 -11.23 0.96
C ASN A 126 1.49 -11.37 -0.19
N GLY A 127 1.89 -11.95 -1.32
CA GLY A 127 0.99 -12.24 -2.43
C GLY A 127 -0.15 -13.18 -2.01
N GLU A 128 0.15 -14.20 -1.21
CA GLU A 128 -0.89 -15.10 -0.68
C GLU A 128 -1.78 -14.43 0.35
N LEU A 129 -1.24 -13.53 1.18
CA LEU A 129 -2.00 -12.72 2.13
C LEU A 129 -3.05 -11.86 1.40
N TYR A 130 -2.68 -11.12 0.35
CA TYR A 130 -3.64 -10.36 -0.45
C TYR A 130 -4.81 -11.23 -0.94
N ARG A 131 -4.50 -12.43 -1.46
CA ARG A 131 -5.52 -13.35 -1.96
C ARG A 131 -6.34 -13.99 -0.83
N TYR A 132 -5.75 -14.24 0.33
CA TYR A 132 -6.46 -14.71 1.52
C TYR A 132 -7.46 -13.66 2.00
N ILE A 133 -7.07 -12.37 2.03
CA ILE A 133 -8.01 -11.27 2.32
C ILE A 133 -9.13 -11.20 1.27
N ALA A 134 -8.82 -11.41 -0.01
CA ALA A 134 -9.85 -11.46 -1.06
C ALA A 134 -10.85 -12.63 -0.87
N ASP A 135 -10.40 -13.78 -0.34
CA ASP A 135 -11.27 -14.90 0.00
C ASP A 135 -12.26 -14.54 1.14
N THR A 136 -11.86 -13.64 2.05
CA THR A 136 -12.76 -13.08 3.11
C THR A 136 -13.72 -11.98 2.61
N ARG A 137 -13.75 -11.70 1.30
CA ARG A 137 -14.49 -10.56 0.72
C ARG A 137 -14.06 -9.20 1.30
N GLY A 138 -12.79 -9.11 1.69
CA GLY A 138 -12.18 -7.88 2.20
C GLY A 138 -11.92 -6.82 1.13
N ALA A 139 -11.21 -5.77 1.51
CA ALA A 139 -10.75 -4.72 0.59
C ALA A 139 -9.35 -4.22 0.98
N PHE A 140 -8.60 -3.67 0.02
CA PHE A 140 -7.35 -2.98 0.28
C PHE A 140 -7.59 -1.48 0.45
N VAL A 141 -6.92 -0.85 1.41
CA VAL A 141 -6.97 0.60 1.60
C VAL A 141 -5.57 1.19 1.58
N GLN A 142 -5.35 2.18 0.72
CA GLN A 142 -4.16 3.02 0.68
C GLN A 142 -4.55 4.45 1.12
N PRO A 143 -4.23 4.88 2.36
CA PRO A 143 -4.70 6.14 2.93
C PRO A 143 -3.67 7.30 2.88
N ALA A 144 -2.64 7.23 2.03
CA ALA A 144 -1.53 8.19 2.06
C ALA A 144 -2.00 9.62 1.79
N LEU A 145 -1.36 10.58 2.46
CA LEU A 145 -1.54 12.02 2.18
C LEU A 145 -1.14 12.35 0.74
N TYR A 146 -0.14 11.63 0.22
CA TYR A 146 0.28 11.64 -1.17
C TYR A 146 0.98 10.32 -1.51
N GLU A 147 0.65 9.72 -2.64
CA GLU A 147 1.30 8.49 -3.11
C GLU A 147 1.83 8.69 -4.53
N ALA A 148 3.16 8.63 -4.71
CA ALA A 148 3.77 8.93 -6.01
C ALA A 148 3.32 7.94 -7.11
N PHE A 149 3.20 6.65 -6.76
CA PHE A 149 2.70 5.63 -7.70
C PHE A 149 1.73 4.66 -7.01
N GLY A 150 2.19 3.97 -5.96
CA GLY A 150 1.38 2.99 -5.23
C GLY A 150 1.48 1.58 -5.81
N LEU A 151 2.66 0.96 -5.72
CA LEU A 151 2.82 -0.45 -6.13
C LEU A 151 1.86 -1.39 -5.39
N THR A 152 1.58 -1.11 -4.11
CA THR A 152 0.64 -1.92 -3.31
C THR A 152 -0.79 -1.84 -3.83
N VAL A 153 -1.18 -0.74 -4.48
CA VAL A 153 -2.47 -0.61 -5.19
C VAL A 153 -2.49 -1.57 -6.38
N VAL A 154 -1.43 -1.58 -7.20
CA VAL A 154 -1.30 -2.51 -8.32
C VAL A 154 -1.28 -3.97 -7.85
N GLU A 155 -0.55 -4.28 -6.78
CA GLU A 155 -0.47 -5.63 -6.19
C GLU A 155 -1.85 -6.11 -5.71
N ALA A 156 -2.58 -5.28 -4.97
CA ALA A 156 -3.93 -5.59 -4.50
C ALA A 156 -4.91 -5.82 -5.67
N MET A 157 -4.92 -4.91 -6.64
CA MET A 157 -5.78 -5.04 -7.82
C MET A 157 -5.41 -6.26 -8.67
N THR A 158 -4.12 -6.60 -8.80
CA THR A 158 -3.64 -7.81 -9.50
C THR A 158 -4.13 -9.09 -8.81
N CYS A 159 -4.26 -9.05 -7.48
CA CYS A 159 -4.82 -10.14 -6.71
C CYS A 159 -6.36 -10.18 -6.73
N GLY A 160 -7.03 -9.23 -7.38
CA GLY A 160 -8.49 -9.13 -7.42
C GLY A 160 -9.09 -8.63 -6.10
N LEU A 161 -8.33 -7.88 -5.31
CA LEU A 161 -8.83 -7.27 -4.08
C LEU A 161 -9.36 -5.86 -4.39
N PRO A 162 -10.68 -5.58 -4.20
CA PRO A 162 -11.22 -4.24 -4.34
C PRO A 162 -10.40 -3.23 -3.54
N THR A 163 -10.03 -2.12 -4.18
CA THR A 163 -9.04 -1.19 -3.63
C THR A 163 -9.62 0.21 -3.49
N PHE A 164 -9.45 0.79 -2.30
CA PHE A 164 -9.67 2.20 -2.00
C PHE A 164 -8.30 2.86 -1.89
N ALA A 165 -8.03 3.91 -2.66
CA ALA A 165 -6.73 4.57 -2.62
C ALA A 165 -6.86 6.09 -2.63
N THR A 166 -5.85 6.76 -2.09
CA THR A 166 -5.77 8.23 -2.10
C THR A 166 -5.99 8.82 -3.50
N CYS A 167 -6.75 9.91 -3.59
CA CYS A 167 -6.88 10.69 -4.82
C CYS A 167 -5.67 11.61 -5.08
N HIS A 168 -4.66 11.64 -4.19
CA HIS A 168 -3.48 12.49 -4.33
C HIS A 168 -2.27 11.69 -4.84
N GLY A 169 -1.93 11.89 -6.11
CA GLY A 169 -0.75 11.30 -6.77
C GLY A 169 -1.10 10.17 -7.75
N GLY A 170 -0.21 9.19 -7.88
CA GLY A 170 -0.31 8.10 -8.86
C GLY A 170 -1.59 7.25 -8.79
N PRO A 171 -2.12 6.88 -7.62
CA PRO A 171 -3.34 6.06 -7.55
C PRO A 171 -4.58 6.72 -8.19
N ALA A 172 -4.59 8.06 -8.29
CA ALA A 172 -5.62 8.81 -9.00
C ALA A 172 -5.71 8.43 -10.49
N GLU A 173 -4.58 8.10 -11.11
CA GLU A 173 -4.54 7.61 -12.49
C GLU A 173 -4.76 6.10 -12.59
N ILE A 174 -4.28 5.33 -11.59
CA ILE A 174 -4.38 3.86 -11.62
C ILE A 174 -5.83 3.41 -11.56
N ILE A 175 -6.60 3.99 -10.62
CA ILE A 175 -7.99 3.62 -10.35
C ILE A 175 -8.94 4.50 -11.16
N GLU A 176 -9.92 3.86 -11.78
CA GLU A 176 -11.13 4.50 -12.28
C GLU A 176 -12.25 4.34 -11.25
N HIS A 177 -12.65 5.45 -10.63
CA HIS A 177 -13.57 5.49 -9.49
C HIS A 177 -14.91 4.79 -9.80
N GLY A 178 -15.32 3.85 -8.94
CA GLY A 178 -16.55 3.08 -9.09
C GLY A 178 -16.51 1.98 -10.16
N VAL A 179 -15.40 1.86 -10.90
CA VAL A 179 -15.23 0.86 -11.98
C VAL A 179 -14.17 -0.16 -11.60
N SER A 180 -12.95 0.29 -11.29
CA SER A 180 -11.80 -0.58 -10.97
C SER A 180 -11.33 -0.47 -9.52
N GLY A 181 -12.00 0.36 -8.73
CA GLY A 181 -11.70 0.67 -7.34
C GLY A 181 -12.36 1.99 -6.95
N PHE A 182 -11.95 2.55 -5.82
CA PHE A 182 -12.47 3.81 -5.33
C PHE A 182 -11.34 4.77 -4.94
N HIS A 183 -11.59 6.05 -5.15
CA HIS A 183 -10.74 7.11 -4.61
C HIS A 183 -11.25 7.56 -3.26
N ILE A 184 -10.34 7.77 -2.32
CA ILE A 184 -10.60 8.36 -1.01
C ILE A 184 -9.74 9.61 -0.84
N ASP A 185 -10.27 10.64 -0.20
CA ASP A 185 -9.49 11.83 0.15
C ASP A 185 -9.00 11.70 1.60
N PRO A 186 -7.68 11.57 1.85
CA PRO A 186 -7.13 11.44 3.20
C PRO A 186 -7.38 12.67 4.08
N TYR A 187 -7.73 13.83 3.51
CA TYR A 187 -8.10 15.03 4.26
C TYR A 187 -9.58 15.06 4.66
N HIS A 188 -10.39 14.12 4.15
CA HIS A 188 -11.82 13.98 4.47
C HIS A 188 -12.13 12.55 4.96
N PRO A 189 -11.57 12.12 6.11
CA PRO A 189 -11.65 10.74 6.59
C PRO A 189 -13.09 10.26 6.81
N ASP A 190 -14.01 11.13 7.23
CA ASP A 190 -15.41 10.75 7.43
C ASP A 190 -16.10 10.35 6.12
N GLN A 191 -15.76 10.99 5.01
CA GLN A 191 -16.29 10.64 3.69
C GLN A 191 -15.70 9.32 3.19
N ALA A 192 -14.41 9.10 3.43
CA ALA A 192 -13.74 7.83 3.12
C ALA A 192 -14.35 6.68 3.94
N ALA A 193 -14.64 6.89 5.23
CA ALA A 193 -15.32 5.93 6.08
C ALA A 193 -16.72 5.60 5.56
N ALA A 194 -17.51 6.62 5.22
CA ALA A 194 -18.87 6.45 4.69
C ALA A 194 -18.86 5.64 3.38
N LEU A 195 -17.93 5.92 2.47
CA LEU A 195 -17.78 5.19 1.21
C LEU A 195 -17.43 3.71 1.44
N MET A 196 -16.53 3.42 2.39
CA MET A 196 -16.18 2.04 2.74
C MET A 196 -17.38 1.31 3.37
N VAL A 197 -18.11 1.95 4.28
CA VAL A 197 -19.34 1.40 4.87
C VAL A 197 -20.36 1.06 3.77
N GLU A 198 -20.63 2.01 2.88
CA GLU A 198 -21.58 1.82 1.78
C GLU A 198 -21.19 0.62 0.90
N PHE A 199 -19.91 0.53 0.50
CA PHE A 199 -19.41 -0.58 -0.31
C PHE A 199 -19.64 -1.94 0.36
N PHE A 200 -19.30 -2.07 1.65
CA PHE A 200 -19.48 -3.35 2.36
C PHE A 200 -20.95 -3.68 2.61
N GLU A 201 -21.80 -2.69 2.90
CA GLU A 201 -23.25 -2.91 3.04
C GLU A 201 -23.89 -3.34 1.72
N GLN A 202 -23.54 -2.70 0.61
CA GLN A 202 -24.02 -3.07 -0.73
C GLN A 202 -23.52 -4.46 -1.12
N SER A 203 -22.25 -4.79 -0.82
CA SER A 203 -21.68 -6.10 -1.09
C SER A 203 -22.28 -7.21 -0.21
N LYS A 204 -22.74 -6.88 1.01
CA LYS A 204 -23.48 -7.80 1.88
C LYS A 204 -24.89 -8.08 1.35
N LYS A 205 -25.56 -7.07 0.78
CA LYS A 205 -26.88 -7.22 0.16
C LYS A 205 -26.81 -7.97 -1.17
N ASP A 206 -25.80 -7.67 -1.98
CA ASP A 206 -25.55 -8.31 -3.26
C ASP A 206 -24.04 -8.58 -3.44
N PRO A 207 -23.61 -9.85 -3.25
CA PRO A 207 -22.21 -10.25 -3.41
C PRO A 207 -21.62 -9.96 -4.80
N SER A 208 -22.45 -9.76 -5.83
CA SER A 208 -21.98 -9.44 -7.18
C SER A 208 -21.29 -8.07 -7.25
N ASN A 209 -21.64 -7.13 -6.34
CA ASN A 209 -21.01 -5.81 -6.27
C ASN A 209 -19.50 -5.91 -6.00
N TRP A 210 -19.11 -6.77 -5.06
CA TRP A 210 -17.69 -6.99 -4.74
C TRP A 210 -16.95 -7.61 -5.94
N ILE A 211 -17.58 -8.59 -6.60
CA ILE A 211 -17.01 -9.27 -7.78
C ILE A 211 -16.80 -8.29 -8.92
N LYS A 212 -17.78 -7.42 -9.19
CA LYS A 212 -17.72 -6.41 -10.25
C LYS A 212 -16.51 -5.47 -10.08
N ILE A 213 -16.27 -4.97 -8.87
CA ILE A 213 -15.12 -4.10 -8.59
C ILE A 213 -13.80 -4.88 -8.69
N SER A 214 -13.76 -6.11 -8.18
CA SER A 214 -12.59 -6.99 -8.32
C SER A 214 -12.22 -7.23 -9.80
N GLU A 215 -13.20 -7.61 -10.63
CA GLU A 215 -12.99 -7.85 -12.06
C GLU A 215 -12.60 -6.58 -12.81
N GLY A 216 -13.21 -5.43 -12.47
CA GLY A 216 -12.80 -4.13 -12.98
C GLY A 216 -11.34 -3.80 -12.66
N GLY A 217 -10.90 -4.08 -11.42
CA GLY A 217 -9.52 -3.93 -10.98
C GLY A 217 -8.54 -4.82 -11.78
N LEU A 218 -8.87 -6.10 -11.93
CA LEU A 218 -8.08 -7.05 -12.73
C LEU A 218 -7.93 -6.59 -14.19
N LYS A 219 -9.05 -6.24 -14.82
CA LYS A 219 -9.08 -5.75 -16.21
C LYS A 219 -8.20 -4.50 -16.36
N ARG A 220 -8.33 -3.53 -15.45
CA ARG A 220 -7.53 -2.30 -15.44
C ARG A 220 -6.03 -2.57 -15.39
N ILE A 221 -5.58 -3.50 -14.55
CA ILE A 221 -4.16 -3.86 -14.45
C ILE A 221 -3.67 -4.52 -15.74
N TYR A 222 -4.39 -5.50 -16.27
CA TYR A 222 -3.95 -6.23 -17.47
C TYR A 222 -3.88 -5.34 -18.73
N GLU A 223 -4.73 -4.33 -18.83
CA GLU A 223 -4.74 -3.39 -19.95
C GLU A 223 -3.64 -2.33 -19.89
N ARG A 224 -3.16 -1.96 -18.69
CA ARG A 224 -2.32 -0.76 -18.52
C ARG A 224 -1.01 -0.98 -17.78
N TYR A 225 -0.98 -1.86 -16.78
CA TYR A 225 0.09 -1.94 -15.79
C TYR A 225 0.80 -3.30 -15.80
N THR A 226 1.28 -3.73 -16.97
CA THR A 226 2.05 -4.97 -17.12
C THR A 226 3.49 -4.71 -17.55
N TRP A 227 4.44 -5.53 -17.08
CA TRP A 227 5.84 -5.43 -17.51
C TRP A 227 6.03 -5.69 -19.00
N LYS A 228 5.12 -6.44 -19.65
CA LYS A 228 5.16 -6.64 -21.10
C LYS A 228 5.01 -5.30 -21.83
N ILE A 229 3.91 -4.58 -21.57
CA ILE A 229 3.65 -3.26 -22.15
C ILE A 229 4.79 -2.28 -21.83
N TYR A 230 5.28 -2.30 -20.58
CA TYR A 230 6.41 -1.48 -20.16
C TYR A 230 7.68 -1.77 -20.99
N SER A 231 8.05 -3.05 -21.11
CA SER A 231 9.27 -3.48 -21.79
C SER A 231 9.25 -3.12 -23.28
N GLU A 232 8.11 -3.33 -23.95
CA GLU A 232 7.93 -2.99 -25.36
C GLU A 232 8.15 -1.48 -25.58
N ARG A 233 7.50 -0.64 -24.77
CA ARG A 233 7.67 0.82 -24.84
C ARG A 233 9.10 1.25 -24.54
N LEU A 234 9.72 0.70 -23.51
CA LEU A 234 11.10 1.04 -23.13
C LEU A 234 12.07 0.73 -24.28
N MET A 235 11.94 -0.43 -24.92
CA MET A 235 12.79 -0.81 -26.04
C MET A 235 12.60 0.11 -27.25
N THR A 236 11.37 0.51 -27.56
CA THR A 236 11.09 1.51 -28.60
C THR A 236 11.75 2.85 -28.28
N LEU A 237 11.56 3.37 -27.05
CA LEU A 237 12.14 4.64 -26.63
C LEU A 237 13.67 4.60 -26.64
N ALA A 238 14.28 3.50 -26.19
CA ALA A 238 15.73 3.33 -26.21
C ALA A 238 16.30 3.43 -27.64
N GLY A 239 15.64 2.81 -28.63
CA GLY A 239 16.01 2.92 -30.04
C GLY A 239 15.88 4.34 -30.57
N VAL A 240 14.71 4.96 -30.36
CA VAL A 240 14.41 6.33 -30.84
C VAL A 240 15.36 7.36 -30.24
N TYR A 241 15.51 7.37 -28.91
CA TYR A 241 16.41 8.31 -28.23
C TYR A 241 17.88 8.03 -28.48
N GLY A 242 18.25 6.77 -28.73
CA GLY A 242 19.60 6.40 -29.17
C GLY A 242 19.97 7.08 -30.48
N PHE A 243 19.10 6.99 -31.49
CA PHE A 243 19.27 7.67 -32.77
C PHE A 243 19.24 9.20 -32.63
N TRP A 244 18.24 9.74 -31.91
CA TRP A 244 18.12 11.18 -31.69
C TRP A 244 19.34 11.79 -31.00
N LYS A 245 19.93 11.07 -30.05
CA LYS A 245 21.17 11.50 -29.36
C LYS A 245 22.36 11.60 -30.31
N PHE A 246 22.45 10.73 -31.32
CA PHE A 246 23.49 10.80 -32.33
C PHE A 246 23.30 12.05 -33.22
N VAL A 247 22.08 12.31 -33.66
CA VAL A 247 21.74 13.43 -34.55
C VAL A 247 21.89 14.79 -33.85
N SER A 248 21.39 14.92 -32.62
CA SER A 248 21.36 16.19 -31.87
C SER A 248 22.66 16.54 -31.11
N LYS A 249 23.76 15.82 -31.37
CA LYS A 249 24.98 15.88 -30.54
C LYS A 249 25.64 17.26 -30.48
N LEU A 250 25.58 18.05 -31.56
CA LEU A 250 26.19 19.38 -31.64
C LEU A 250 25.43 20.43 -30.80
N GLU A 251 24.10 20.37 -30.75
CA GLU A 251 23.24 21.34 -30.03
C GLU A 251 23.21 21.14 -28.51
N ARG A 252 23.75 20.03 -27.99
CA ARG A 252 23.75 19.71 -26.55
C ARG A 252 25.04 20.12 -25.83
N ARG A 253 26.02 20.71 -26.52
CA ARG A 253 27.35 20.95 -25.94
C ARG A 253 27.31 22.05 -24.87
N GLU A 254 26.60 23.13 -25.15
CA GLU A 254 26.43 24.30 -24.29
C GLU A 254 25.68 23.92 -23.02
N THR A 255 24.51 23.29 -23.17
CA THR A 255 23.71 22.76 -22.05
C THR A 255 24.52 21.80 -21.19
N ARG A 256 25.34 20.94 -21.81
CA ARG A 256 26.23 20.05 -21.06
C ARG A 256 27.24 20.82 -20.21
N ARG A 257 27.89 21.85 -20.76
CA ARG A 257 28.84 22.68 -19.99
C ARG A 257 28.15 23.44 -18.86
N TYR A 258 26.94 23.94 -19.09
CA TYR A 258 26.15 24.58 -18.04
C TYR A 258 25.81 23.63 -16.88
N LEU A 259 25.38 22.40 -17.19
CA LEU A 259 25.10 21.38 -16.17
C LEU A 259 26.36 20.95 -15.41
N GLU A 260 27.50 20.83 -16.10
CA GLU A 260 28.80 20.55 -15.47
C GLU A 260 29.17 21.68 -14.49
N MET A 261 29.04 22.94 -14.92
CA MET A 261 29.26 24.10 -14.05
C MET A 261 28.31 24.09 -12.84
N PHE A 262 27.01 23.86 -13.05
CA PHE A 262 26.02 23.79 -11.97
C PHE A 262 26.36 22.69 -10.95
N TYR A 263 26.74 21.50 -11.42
CA TYR A 263 27.17 20.42 -10.56
C TYR A 263 28.41 20.82 -9.73
N ILE A 264 29.44 21.34 -10.40
CA ILE A 264 30.74 21.66 -9.77
C ILE A 264 30.61 22.81 -8.78
N LEU A 265 29.94 23.90 -9.17
CA LEU A 265 29.93 25.14 -8.40
C LEU A 265 28.79 25.24 -7.40
N LYS A 266 27.67 24.56 -7.63
CA LYS A 266 26.50 24.63 -6.73
C LYS A 266 26.24 23.32 -6.01
N PHE A 267 26.05 22.22 -6.75
CA PHE A 267 25.61 20.96 -6.13
C PHE A 267 26.67 20.38 -5.19
N ARG A 268 27.94 20.36 -5.59
CA ARG A 268 29.03 19.84 -4.73
C ARG A 268 29.17 20.60 -3.41
N GLU A 269 29.00 21.92 -3.41
CA GLU A 269 29.04 22.72 -2.18
C GLU A 269 27.87 22.40 -1.25
N LEU A 270 26.66 22.22 -1.79
CA LEU A 270 25.52 21.78 -0.99
C LEU A 270 25.75 20.40 -0.36
N VAL A 271 26.32 19.46 -1.11
CA VAL A 271 26.63 18.11 -0.59
C VAL A 271 27.62 18.17 0.58
N LYS A 272 28.64 19.05 0.53
CA LYS A 272 29.59 19.24 1.63
C LYS A 272 28.93 19.75 2.92
N SER A 273 27.80 20.44 2.83
CA SER A 273 27.07 20.94 4.00
C SER A 273 26.24 19.86 4.71
N VAL A 274 26.05 18.69 4.10
CA VAL A 274 25.36 17.56 4.71
C VAL A 274 26.33 16.84 5.65
N PRO A 275 26.03 16.72 6.95
CA PRO A 275 26.89 16.00 7.89
C PRO A 275 27.09 14.55 7.45
N LEU A 276 28.33 14.06 7.53
CA LEU A 276 28.62 12.65 7.29
C LEU A 276 28.04 11.81 8.42
N ALA A 277 27.60 10.59 8.08
CA ALA A 277 27.25 9.61 9.09
C ALA A 277 28.48 9.32 9.96
N VAL A 278 28.28 9.31 11.28
CA VAL A 278 29.29 8.90 12.24
C VAL A 278 28.94 7.47 12.62
N ASP A 279 29.87 6.54 12.47
CA ASP A 279 29.69 5.20 13.02
C ASP A 279 29.67 5.32 14.55
N ASP A 280 28.61 4.81 15.19
CA ASP A 280 28.60 4.70 16.64
C ASP A 280 29.80 3.84 17.05
N ALA A 281 30.71 4.41 17.85
CA ALA A 281 31.81 3.65 18.43
C ALA A 281 31.22 2.58 19.36
N HIS A 282 31.14 1.34 18.85
CA HIS A 282 30.80 0.16 19.63
C HIS A 282 31.96 -0.25 20.54
#